data_AF-A0A920G8E4-F1
#
_entry.id   AF-A0A920G8E4-F1
#
_cell.length_a   1.000
_cell.length_b   1.000
_cell.length_c   1.000
_cell.angle_alpha   90.00
_cell.angle_beta   90.00
_cell.angle_gamma   90.00
#
_symmetry.space_group_name_H-M   'P 1'
#
loop_
_entity.id
_entity.type
_entity.pdbx_description
1 polymer ?
#
loop_
_entity_poly.entity_id
_entity_poly.type
_entity_poly.pdbx_seq_one_letter_code
_entity_poly.pdbx_strand_id
1 'polypeptide(L)' 'MSEFILGFLIIAVAFIGLATSLFFKGQPLKGSCGGIANMKDGSSCEICGRTDPEQCNN' A
#
# COMPACT_ATOMS: atom_id res chain seq x y z
N MET A 1 9.60 33.82 -1.38
CA MET A 1 8.38 33.50 -2.16
C MET A 1 8.62 32.39 -3.19
N SER A 2 9.68 32.47 -4.00
CA SER A 2 10.06 31.44 -4.98
C SER A 2 10.34 30.07 -4.36
N GLU A 3 11.05 30.02 -3.21
CA GLU A 3 11.38 28.78 -2.52
C GLU A 3 10.13 28.02 -2.03
N PHE A 4 9.13 28.76 -1.55
CA PHE A 4 7.84 28.18 -1.13
C PHE A 4 7.08 27.56 -2.31
N ILE A 5 7.11 28.22 -3.47
CA ILE A 5 6.46 27.73 -4.70
C ILE A 5 7.18 26.47 -5.21
N LEU A 6 8.52 26.48 -5.18
CA LEU A 6 9.33 25.33 -5.60
C LEU A 6 9.13 24.13 -4.67
N GLY A 7 9.11 24.35 -3.35
CA GLY A 7 8.84 23.32 -2.36
C GLY A 7 7.45 22.70 -2.52
N PHE A 8 6.43 23.54 -2.73
CA PHE A 8 5.06 23.07 -2.98
C PHE A 8 4.97 22.21 -4.25
N LEU A 9 5.62 22.63 -5.34
CA LEU A 9 5.66 21.87 -6.59
C LEU A 9 6.31 20.49 -6.41
N ILE A 10 7.45 20.41 -5.71
CA ILE A 10 8.14 19.14 -5.47
C ILE A 10 7.25 18.17 -4.71
N ILE A 11 6.59 18.63 -3.64
CA ILE A 11 5.67 17.80 -2.85
C ILE A 11 4.46 17.38 -3.70
N ALA A 12 3.86 18.29 -4.47
CA ALA A 12 2.74 17.97 -5.34
C ALA A 12 3.09 16.89 -6.36
N VAL A 13 4.27 16.98 -6.99
CA VAL A 13 4.76 15.97 -7.94
C VAL A 13 5.00 14.62 -7.25
N ALA A 14 5.53 14.61 -6.02
CA ALA A 14 5.74 13.37 -5.27
C ALA A 14 4.41 12.64 -5.00
N PHE A 15 3.36 13.35 -4.58
CA PHE A 15 2.04 12.75 -4.35
C PHE A 15 1.40 12.22 -5.64
N ILE A 16 1.53 12.96 -6.75
CA ILE A 16 1.06 12.50 -8.06
C ILE A 16 1.81 11.22 -8.45
N GLY A 17 3.14 11.20 -8.31
CA GLY A 17 3.95 10.01 -8.61
C GLY A 17 3.56 8.79 -7.79
N LEU A 18 3.30 8.96 -6.49
CA LEU A 18 2.82 7.89 -5.62
C LEU A 18 1.47 7.34 -6.09
N ALA A 19 0.50 8.21 -6.37
CA ALA A 19 -0.83 7.81 -6.85
C ALA A 19 -0.77 7.10 -8.21
N THR A 20 -0.03 7.67 -9.16
CA THR A 20 0.13 7.09 -10.50
C THR A 20 0.86 5.75 -10.45
N SER A 21 1.89 5.61 -9.61
CA SER A 21 2.62 4.34 -9.48
C SER A 21 1.76 3.18 -8.97
N LEU A 22 0.78 3.46 -8.10
CA LEU A 22 -0.18 2.46 -7.61
C LEU A 22 -1.18 2.05 -8.69
N PHE A 23 -1.63 3.01 -9.50
CA PHE A 23 -2.57 2.76 -10.59
C PHE A 23 -1.95 1.85 -11.66
N PHE A 24 -0.70 2.11 -12.05
CA PHE A 24 0.01 1.28 -13.05
C PHE A 24 0.36 -0.11 -12.54
N LYS A 25 0.55 -0.28 -11.23
CA LYS A 25 0.88 -1.60 -10.66
C LYS A 25 -0.33 -2.55 -10.71
N GLY A 26 -1.56 -2.04 -10.69
CA GLY A 26 -2.80 -2.85 -10.77
C GLY A 26 -2.96 -3.89 -9.66
N GLN A 27 -2.02 -3.93 -8.70
CA GLN A 27 -2.03 -4.83 -7.57
C GLN A 27 -2.71 -4.08 -6.43
N PRO A 28 -3.60 -4.74 -5.66
CA PRO A 28 -4.05 -4.17 -4.40
C PRO A 28 -2.83 -3.82 -3.55
N LEU A 29 -2.91 -2.76 -2.76
CA LEU A 29 -1.86 -2.42 -1.78
C LEU A 29 -1.55 -3.69 -0.98
N LYS A 30 -0.38 -4.28 -1.24
CA LYS A 30 0.08 -5.46 -0.52
C LYS A 30 0.26 -5.04 0.93
N GLY A 31 -0.72 -5.37 1.76
CA GLY A 31 -0.66 -5.11 3.18
C GLY A 31 0.54 -5.84 3.77
N SER A 32 1.14 -5.27 4.81
CA SER A 32 2.13 -6.00 5.60
C SER A 32 1.44 -7.21 6.22
N CYS A 33 1.77 -8.41 5.78
CA CYS A 33 1.14 -9.63 6.27
C CYS A 33 1.57 -10.02 7.69
N GLY A 34 2.23 -9.10 8.40
CA GLY A 34 2.56 -9.21 9.81
C GLY A 34 1.34 -9.30 10.74
N GLY A 35 0.16 -8.83 10.30
CA GLY A 35 -1.07 -9.02 11.06
C GLY A 35 -1.52 -10.49 11.09
N ILE A 36 -1.41 -11.18 9.95
CA ILE A 36 -1.92 -12.54 9.74
C ILE A 36 -1.01 -13.60 10.37
N ALA A 37 0.27 -13.28 10.56
CA ALA A 37 1.24 -14.18 11.21
C ALA A 37 0.95 -14.47 12.70
N ASN A 38 0.14 -13.64 13.36
CA ASN A 38 -0.28 -13.84 14.75
C ASN A 38 -1.70 -14.41 14.88
N MET A 39 -2.36 -14.66 13.75
CA MET A 39 -3.67 -15.29 13.70
C MET A 39 -3.50 -16.81 13.69
N LYS A 40 -4.35 -17.53 14.43
CA LYS A 40 -4.34 -19.00 14.48
C LYS A 40 -4.45 -19.55 13.05
N ASP A 41 -3.56 -20.47 12.68
CA ASP A 41 -3.56 -21.21 11.41
C ASP A 41 -4.99 -21.46 10.90
N GLY A 42 -5.38 -20.78 9.83
CA GLY A 42 -6.69 -20.92 9.19
C GLY A 42 -7.76 -19.88 9.51
N SER A 43 -7.51 -18.86 10.34
CA SER A 43 -8.49 -17.76 10.50
C SER A 43 -8.38 -16.75 9.36
N SER A 44 -9.48 -16.56 8.61
CA SER A 44 -9.62 -15.52 7.59
C SER A 44 -9.50 -14.13 8.23
N CYS A 45 -8.79 -13.21 7.60
CA CYS A 45 -8.78 -11.81 8.02
C CYS A 45 -10.21 -11.24 7.95
N GLU A 46 -10.79 -10.80 9.07
CA GLU A 46 -12.18 -10.34 9.13
C GLU A 46 -12.44 -9.06 8.32
N ILE A 47 -11.38 -8.33 7.96
CA ILE A 47 -11.45 -7.09 7.18
C ILE A 47 -11.47 -7.38 5.67
N CYS A 48 -10.75 -8.40 5.21
CA CYS A 48 -10.57 -8.68 3.77
C CYS A 48 -10.86 -10.13 3.36
N GLY A 49 -11.32 -10.97 4.28
CA GLY A 49 -11.69 -12.38 4.09
C GLY A 49 -10.53 -13.31 3.71
N ARG A 50 -9.28 -12.85 3.78
CA ARG A 50 -8.11 -13.62 3.30
C ARG A 50 -7.64 -14.64 4.34
N THR A 51 -7.58 -15.91 3.96
CA THR A 51 -7.19 -17.05 4.80
C THR A 51 -5.73 -17.46 4.65
N ASP A 52 -5.13 -17.18 3.49
CA ASP A 52 -3.84 -17.73 3.12
C ASP A 52 -2.70 -16.69 3.25
N PRO A 53 -1.72 -16.91 4.13
CA PRO A 53 -0.53 -16.05 4.23
C PRO A 53 0.34 -16.11 2.95
N GLU A 54 0.22 -17.18 2.17
CA GLU A 54 0.92 -17.37 0.89
C GLU A 54 0.47 -16.38 -0.20
N GLN A 55 -0.76 -15.83 -0.10
CA GLN A 55 -1.27 -14.82 -1.03
C GLN A 55 -0.55 -13.46 -0.88
N CYS A 56 0.22 -13.30 0.20
CA CYS A 56 1.09 -12.16 0.43
C CYS A 56 2.48 -12.30 -0.18
N ASN A 57 2.82 -13.48 -0.68
CA ASN A 57 4.14 -13.81 -1.22
C ASN A 57 4.15 -13.89 -2.76
N ASN A 58 3.23 -13.20 -3.43
CA ASN A 58 3.34 -12.87 -4.87
C ASN A 58 2.84 -11.46 -5.10
#